data_AF-A0A3N5YY43-F1
#
_entry.id   AF-A0A3N5YY43-F1
#
_cell.length_a   1.000
_cell.length_b   1.000
_cell.length_c   1.000
_cell.angle_alpha   90.00
_cell.angle_beta   90.00
_cell.angle_gamma   90.00
#
_symmetry.space_group_name_H-M   'P 1'
#
loop_
_entity.id
_entity.type
_entity.pdbx_description
1 polymer ?
#
loop_
_entity_poly.entity_id
_entity_poly.type
_entity_poly.pdbx_seq_one_letter_code
_entity_poly.pdbx_strand_id
1 'polypeptide(L)' 'MLSKAYIPYKGYYSSPFARWQGSMANEHAIILAAETTKRWLAEKNMDPAVFDYVYLGLTVHQHQGFYGGPWAAGLMGAG' A
#
# COMPACT_ATOMS: atom_id res chain seq x y z
N MET A 1 9.10 -30.15 -6.25
CA MET A 1 8.19 -29.61 -5.22
C MET A 1 8.88 -28.46 -4.50
N LEU A 2 8.17 -27.38 -4.19
CA LEU A 2 8.69 -26.29 -3.36
C LEU A 2 8.70 -26.72 -1.89
N SER A 3 9.87 -26.97 -1.31
CA SER A 3 10.01 -27.44 0.08
C SER A 3 10.24 -26.32 1.11
N LYS A 4 10.32 -25.06 0.65
CA LYS A 4 10.62 -23.88 1.48
C LYS A 4 9.69 -22.69 1.19
N ALA A 5 8.53 -22.93 0.59
CA ALA A 5 7.55 -21.86 0.35
C ALA A 5 6.81 -21.53 1.65
N TYR A 6 6.83 -20.25 2.05
CA TYR A 6 6.07 -19.74 3.18
C TYR A 6 5.68 -18.27 2.95
N ILE A 7 4.65 -17.79 3.64
CA ILE A 7 4.31 -16.36 3.67
C ILE A 7 5.20 -15.69 4.73
N PRO A 8 5.96 -14.63 4.39
CA PRO A 8 6.85 -13.97 5.35
C PRO A 8 6.07 -13.39 6.53
N TYR A 9 6.56 -13.63 7.74
CA TYR A 9 6.05 -12.98 8.95
C TYR A 9 6.60 -11.55 9.06
N LYS A 10 5.86 -10.65 9.71
CA LYS A 10 6.20 -9.21 9.92
C LYS A 10 6.08 -8.29 8.70
N GLY A 11 5.46 -8.73 7.62
CA GLY A 11 5.15 -7.89 6.44
C GLY A 11 3.87 -7.05 6.56
N TYR A 12 3.41 -6.75 7.78
CA TYR A 12 2.14 -6.07 8.04
C TYR A 12 2.38 -4.72 8.73
N TYR A 13 1.64 -3.71 8.29
CA TYR A 13 1.70 -2.33 8.76
C TYR A 13 0.39 -1.61 8.40
N SER A 14 0.19 -0.41 8.94
CA SER A 14 -0.95 0.44 8.61
C SER A 14 -0.60 1.91 8.81
N SER A 15 -1.43 2.79 8.26
CA SER A 15 -1.44 4.18 8.70
C SER A 15 -1.89 4.27 10.17
N PRO A 16 -1.71 5.42 10.83
CA PRO A 16 -2.44 5.71 12.07
C PRO A 16 -3.95 5.64 11.85
N PHE A 17 -4.69 5.36 12.92
CA PHE A 17 -6.15 5.39 12.91
C PHE A 17 -6.65 6.80 13.16
N ALA A 18 -7.57 7.27 12.32
CA ALA A 18 -8.25 8.56 12.47
C ALA A 18 -9.77 8.35 12.66
N ARG A 19 -10.39 9.19 13.49
CA ARG A 19 -11.85 9.23 13.62
C ARG A 19 -12.49 9.74 12.33
N TRP A 20 -13.76 9.43 12.12
CA TRP A 20 -14.56 10.02 11.04
C TRP A 20 -14.52 11.55 11.11
N GLN A 21 -14.29 12.21 9.96
CA GLN A 21 -14.04 13.65 9.84
C GLN A 21 -12.87 14.16 10.72
N GLY A 22 -11.89 13.30 11.04
CA GLY A 22 -10.70 13.64 11.80
C GLY A 22 -9.54 14.15 10.95
N SER A 23 -8.31 13.90 11.41
CA SER A 23 -7.07 14.42 10.81
C SER A 23 -6.80 13.96 9.36
N MET A 24 -7.41 12.86 8.91
CA MET A 24 -7.25 12.32 7.56
C MET A 24 -8.49 12.54 6.68
N ALA A 25 -9.42 13.42 7.08
CA ALA A 25 -10.70 13.59 6.39
C ALA A 25 -10.59 14.03 4.91
N ASN A 26 -9.54 14.78 4.58
CA ASN A 26 -9.31 15.31 3.24
C ASN A 26 -8.29 14.49 2.42
N GLU A 27 -7.85 13.36 2.96
CA GLU A 27 -6.85 12.51 2.30
C GLU A 27 -7.50 11.61 1.26
N HIS A 28 -6.79 11.41 0.14
CA HIS A 28 -7.16 10.40 -0.85
C HIS A 28 -6.65 9.03 -0.37
N ALA A 29 -7.52 8.03 -0.19
CA ALA A 29 -7.12 6.77 0.47
C ALA A 29 -6.05 6.01 -0.30
N ILE A 30 -6.08 6.05 -1.64
CA ILE A 30 -5.07 5.40 -2.48
C ILE A 30 -3.68 6.06 -2.32
N ILE A 31 -3.62 7.40 -2.26
CA ILE A 31 -2.37 8.13 -2.06
C ILE A 31 -1.84 7.85 -0.65
N LEU A 32 -2.71 7.93 0.36
CA LEU A 32 -2.37 7.63 1.74
C LEU A 32 -1.81 6.21 1.88
N ALA A 33 -2.43 5.23 1.24
CA ALA A 33 -1.96 3.84 1.26
C ALA A 33 -0.57 3.72 0.63
N ALA A 34 -0.37 4.27 -0.58
CA ALA A 34 0.92 4.20 -1.28
C ALA A 34 2.06 4.90 -0.52
N GLU A 35 1.80 6.07 0.05
CA GLU A 35 2.78 6.81 0.86
C GLU A 35 3.10 6.08 2.17
N THR A 36 2.10 5.45 2.80
CA THR A 36 2.32 4.62 3.98
C THR A 36 3.21 3.42 3.65
N THR A 37 2.94 2.73 2.53
CA THR A 37 3.76 1.62 2.04
C THR A 37 5.19 2.06 1.76
N LYS A 38 5.37 3.16 1.02
CA LYS A 38 6.69 3.70 0.67
C LYS A 38 7.54 4.01 1.90
N ARG A 39 6.95 4.63 2.93
CA ARG A 39 7.64 4.93 4.20
C ARG A 39 8.03 3.65 4.94
N TRP A 40 7.11 2.69 5.04
CA TRP A 40 7.40 1.41 5.69
C TRP A 40 8.51 0.63 4.98
N LEU A 41 8.50 0.58 3.65
CA LEU A 41 9.56 -0.07 2.86
C LEU A 41 10.92 0.60 3.08
N ALA A 42 10.95 1.95 3.11
CA ALA A 42 12.16 2.70 3.43
C ALA A 42 12.70 2.39 4.83
N GLU A 43 11.83 2.30 5.85
CA GLU A 43 12.22 1.89 7.20
C GLU A 43 12.78 0.45 7.26
N LYS A 44 12.40 -0.41 6.32
CA LYS A 44 12.93 -1.77 6.17
C LYS A 44 14.15 -1.86 5.26
N ASN A 45 14.61 -0.75 4.67
CA ASN A 45 15.61 -0.73 3.61
C ASN A 45 15.28 -1.71 2.47
N MET A 46 13.99 -1.78 2.11
CA MET A 46 13.50 -2.67 1.06
C MET A 46 13.22 -1.84 -0.20
N ASP A 47 13.77 -2.28 -1.32
CA ASP A 47 13.47 -1.70 -2.63
C ASP A 47 12.03 -2.07 -3.04
N PRO A 48 11.14 -1.11 -3.32
CA PRO A 48 9.80 -1.41 -3.80
C PRO A 48 9.74 -2.19 -5.12
N ALA A 49 10.82 -2.18 -5.92
CA ALA A 49 10.90 -2.94 -7.18
C ALA A 49 10.93 -4.47 -6.98
N VAL A 50 11.03 -4.97 -5.74
CA VAL A 50 10.98 -6.41 -5.45
C VAL A 50 9.58 -7.03 -5.64
N PHE A 51 8.53 -6.21 -5.74
CA PHE A 51 7.15 -6.68 -5.85
C PHE A 51 6.72 -6.80 -7.32
N ASP A 52 6.42 -8.02 -7.76
CA ASP A 52 5.88 -8.28 -9.10
C ASP A 52 4.40 -7.88 -9.25
N TYR A 53 3.64 -7.90 -8.16
CA TYR A 53 2.19 -7.69 -8.18
C TYR A 53 1.73 -6.80 -7.01
N VAL A 54 0.77 -5.92 -7.30
CA VAL A 54 0.06 -5.11 -6.32
C VAL A 54 -1.44 -5.41 -6.38
N TYR A 55 -2.01 -5.82 -5.25
CA TYR A 55 -3.45 -6.00 -5.09
C TYR A 55 -4.00 -4.85 -4.24
N LEU A 56 -4.90 -4.05 -4.83
CA LEU A 56 -5.57 -2.95 -4.15
C LEU A 56 -7.00 -3.33 -3.81
N GLY A 57 -7.36 -3.25 -2.52
CA GLY A 57 -8.73 -3.38 -2.04
C GLY A 57 -9.30 -2.03 -1.62
N LEU A 58 -10.55 -1.74 -2.02
CA LEU A 58 -11.26 -0.51 -1.68
C LEU A 58 -12.77 -0.80 -1.62
N THR A 59 -13.45 -0.38 -0.56
CA THR A 59 -14.90 -0.60 -0.40
C THR A 59 -15.74 0.60 -0.86
N VAL A 60 -15.22 1.82 -0.68
CA VAL A 60 -15.86 3.07 -1.12
C VAL A 60 -15.03 3.66 -2.25
N HIS A 61 -15.61 3.70 -3.46
CA HIS A 61 -14.90 4.22 -4.63
C HIS A 61 -14.53 5.70 -4.44
N GLN A 62 -13.30 6.04 -4.84
CA GLN A 62 -12.79 7.41 -4.90
C GLN A 62 -12.34 7.72 -6.33
N HIS A 63 -12.05 8.99 -6.59
CA HIS A 63 -11.48 9.41 -7.86
C HIS A 63 -10.25 8.55 -8.21
N GLN A 64 -10.08 8.20 -9.50
CA GLN A 64 -8.99 7.31 -9.97
C GLN A 64 -9.05 5.86 -9.47
N GLY A 65 -10.10 5.44 -8.75
CA GLY A 65 -10.22 4.08 -8.22
C GLY A 65 -10.27 2.98 -9.29
N PHE A 66 -10.71 3.28 -10.52
CA PHE A 66 -10.79 2.29 -11.61
C PHE A 66 -9.40 1.72 -11.98
N TYR A 67 -8.38 2.57 -12.02
CA TYR A 67 -6.99 2.18 -12.28
C TYR A 67 -6.13 2.29 -11.00
N GLY A 68 -6.77 2.12 -9.84
CA GLY A 68 -6.17 2.42 -8.55
C GLY A 68 -4.96 1.55 -8.22
N GLY A 69 -4.98 0.25 -8.57
CA GLY A 69 -3.90 -0.69 -8.27
C GLY A 69 -2.57 -0.30 -8.93
N PRO A 70 -2.52 -0.18 -10.27
CA PRO A 70 -1.32 0.28 -10.97
C PRO A 70 -0.89 1.69 -10.56
N TRP A 71 -1.84 2.59 -10.28
CA TRP A 71 -1.51 3.92 -9.79
C TRP A 71 -0.86 3.89 -8.41
N ALA A 72 -1.38 3.09 -7.47
CA ALA A 72 -0.79 2.88 -6.15
C ALA A 72 0.63 2.29 -6.25
N ALA A 73 0.83 1.30 -7.14
CA ALA A 73 2.15 0.71 -7.41
C ALA A 73 3.17 1.77 -7.84
N GLY A 74 2.82 2.60 -8.84
CA GLY A 74 3.69 3.68 -9.29
C GLY A 74 3.98 4.74 -8.22
N LEU A 75 2.99 5.10 -7.39
CA LEU A 75 3.17 6.05 -6.28
C LEU A 75 4.14 5.53 -5.21
N MET A 76 4.07 4.24 -4.87
CA MET A 76 5.00 3.63 -3.89
C MET A 76 6.38 3.30 -4.48
N GLY A 77 6.55 3.41 -5.79
CA GLY A 77 7.78 3.09 -6.51
C GLY A 77 7.93 1.61 -6.87
N ALA A 78 6.86 0.84 -6.78
CA ALA A 78 6.83 -0.56 -7.20
C ALA A 78 6.59 -0.66 -8.72
N GLY A 79 7.22 -1.65 -9.36
CA GLY A 79 7.16 -1.87 -10.81
C GLY A 79 8.54 -1.90 -11.45
#